data_AF-A0A651H208-F1
#
_entry.id   AF-A0A651H208-F1
#
_cell.length_a   1.000
_cell.length_b   1.000
_cell.length_c   1.000
_cell.angle_alpha   90.00
_cell.angle_beta   90.00
_cell.angle_gamma   90.00
#
_symmetry.space_group_name_H-M   'P 1'
#
loop_
_entity.id
_entity.type
_entity.pdbx_description
1 polymer ?
#
loop_
_entity_poly.entity_id
_entity_poly.type
_entity_poly.pdbx_seq_one_letter_code
_entity_poly.pdbx_strand_id
1 'polypeptide(L)'
;MRKLNLSILMLAMLAFGFTSCKKCLNCSYVYEDDHGDHSHERTVELPEVCGSNSDLDKAEQEYETQFNLLPNGISFTCARD
;
A
#
# COMPACT_ATOMS: atom_id res chain seq x y z
N MET A 1 -42.53 30.95 20.42
CA MET A 1 -41.35 30.32 21.06
C MET A 1 -41.13 28.95 20.42
N ARG A 2 -40.20 28.83 19.47
CA ARG A 2 -39.86 27.55 18.82
C ARG A 2 -38.91 26.79 19.75
N LYS A 3 -39.37 25.68 20.32
CA LYS A 3 -38.53 24.73 21.07
C LYS A 3 -37.67 23.97 20.05
N LEU A 4 -36.48 24.49 19.74
CA LEU A 4 -35.48 23.72 19.02
C LEU A 4 -34.98 22.62 19.97
N ASN A 5 -35.29 21.38 19.62
CA ASN A 5 -34.91 20.17 20.34
C ASN A 5 -33.38 20.05 20.40
N LEU A 6 -32.80 20.45 21.53
CA LEU A 6 -31.37 20.38 21.87
C LEU A 6 -30.77 18.97 21.74
N SER A 7 -31.61 17.93 21.68
CA SER A 7 -31.22 16.53 21.55
C SER A 7 -30.68 16.16 20.16
N ILE A 8 -31.07 16.89 19.11
CA ILE A 8 -30.67 16.58 17.73
C ILE A 8 -29.22 17.00 17.46
N LEU A 9 -28.68 17.95 18.24
CA LEU A 9 -27.32 18.45 18.07
C LEU A 9 -26.24 17.44 18.53
N MET A 10 -26.56 16.56 19.49
CA MET A 10 -25.59 15.61 20.04
C MET A 10 -25.36 14.37 19.16
N LEU A 11 -26.33 14.01 18.31
CA LEU A 11 -26.21 12.84 17.44
C LEU A 11 -25.33 13.09 16.19
N ALA A 12 -25.08 14.36 15.84
CA ALA A 12 -24.29 14.73 14.66
C ALA A 12 -22.77 14.68 14.90
N MET A 13 -22.29 14.64 16.16
CA MET A 13 -20.84 14.59 16.46
C MET A 13 -20.22 13.19 16.32
N LEU A 14 -21.02 12.12 16.21
CA LEU A 14 -20.51 10.75 16.09
C LEU A 14 -20.25 10.31 14.63
N ALA A 15 -20.53 11.16 13.64
CA ALA A 15 -20.40 10.84 12.22
C ALA A 15 -19.07 11.31 11.59
N PHE A 16 -18.24 12.06 12.31
CA PHE A 16 -16.92 12.48 11.85
C PHE A 16 -15.86 11.76 12.65
N GLY A 17 -15.22 10.73 12.08
CA GLY A 17 -14.15 10.10 12.85
C GLY A 17 -13.28 9.08 12.17
N PHE A 18 -13.65 8.46 11.05
CA PHE A 18 -12.73 7.57 10.34
C PHE A 18 -12.98 7.66 8.83
N THR A 19 -12.69 8.81 8.24
CA THR A 19 -12.17 8.79 6.86
C THR A 19 -10.77 8.18 6.97
N SER A 20 -10.70 6.86 7.14
CA SER A 20 -9.45 6.11 6.96
C SER A 20 -9.03 6.39 5.53
N CYS A 21 -8.09 7.32 5.33
CA CYS A 21 -7.32 7.39 4.12
C CYS A 21 -6.70 6.00 3.97
N LYS A 22 -7.32 5.17 3.14
CA LYS A 22 -6.87 3.83 2.86
C LYS A 22 -5.56 4.04 2.10
N LYS A 23 -4.44 3.91 2.80
CA LYS A 23 -3.14 3.98 2.16
C LYS A 23 -2.94 2.65 1.45
N CYS A 24 -2.41 2.73 0.24
CA CYS A 24 -2.11 1.57 -0.58
C CYS A 24 -0.59 1.51 -0.77
N LEU A 25 -0.08 0.29 -0.80
CA LEU A 25 1.29 -0.06 -1.11
C LEU A 25 1.26 -0.81 -2.43
N ASN A 26 1.98 -0.29 -3.41
CA ASN A 26 2.22 -0.96 -4.68
C ASN A 26 3.72 -1.24 -4.79
N CYS A 27 4.09 -2.49 -5.02
CA CYS A 27 5.48 -2.87 -5.17
C CYS A 27 5.68 -3.52 -6.53
N SER A 28 6.87 -3.32 -7.09
CA SER A 28 7.29 -3.94 -8.34
C SER A 28 8.72 -4.43 -8.18
N TYR A 29 9.06 -5.48 -8.92
CA TYR A 29 10.44 -5.89 -9.05
C TYR A 29 10.81 -5.99 -10.52
N VAL A 30 12.06 -5.71 -10.77
CA VAL A 30 12.68 -5.72 -12.08
C VAL A 30 13.76 -6.79 -12.05
N TYR A 31 13.75 -7.67 -13.04
CA TYR A 31 14.80 -8.66 -13.22
C TYR A 31 15.26 -8.72 -14.67
N GLU A 32 16.54 -9.03 -14.86
CA GLU A 32 17.10 -9.31 -16.18
C GLU A 32 16.76 -10.75 -16.55
N ASP A 33 16.07 -10.91 -17.68
CA ASP A 33 15.73 -12.22 -18.23
C ASP A 33 16.72 -12.53 -19.37
N ASP A 34 17.61 -13.50 -19.15
CA ASP A 34 18.60 -13.96 -20.13
C ASP A 34 17.95 -14.94 -21.12
N HIS A 35 17.17 -14.40 -22.07
CA HIS A 35 16.65 -15.15 -23.20
C HIS A 35 17.55 -14.97 -24.44
N GLY A 36 18.72 -15.62 -24.45
CA GLY A 36 19.64 -15.61 -25.59
C GLY A 36 20.64 -14.44 -25.57
N ASP A 37 20.89 -13.80 -26.73
CA ASP A 37 21.93 -12.76 -26.92
C ASP A 37 21.48 -11.34 -26.49
N HIS A 38 20.34 -11.22 -25.82
CA HIS A 38 19.77 -9.94 -25.39
C HIS A 38 19.26 -10.03 -23.95
N SER A 39 19.85 -9.22 -23.06
CA SER A 39 19.32 -8.98 -21.71
C SER A 39 18.07 -8.10 -21.82
N HIS A 40 16.90 -8.64 -21.47
CA HIS A 40 15.67 -7.86 -21.40
C HIS A 40 15.32 -7.60 -19.94
N GLU A 41 15.15 -6.32 -19.60
CA GLU A 41 14.69 -5.91 -18.28
C GLU A 41 13.17 -6.12 -18.19
N ARG A 42 12.70 -7.03 -17.33
CA ARG A 42 11.27 -7.27 -17.12
C ARG A 42 10.82 -6.73 -15.77
N THR A 43 9.84 -5.84 -15.78
CA THR A 43 9.14 -5.38 -14.58
C THR A 43 7.92 -6.27 -14.30
N VAL A 44 7.79 -6.71 -13.05
CA VAL A 44 6.61 -7.43 -12.55
C VAL A 44 5.99 -6.64 -11.41
N GLU A 45 4.72 -6.32 -11.56
CA GLU A 45 3.91 -5.64 -10.55
C GLU A 45 3.33 -6.66 -9.57
N LEU A 46 3.48 -6.40 -8.27
CA LEU A 46 2.85 -7.19 -7.22
C LEU A 46 1.42 -6.71 -6.96
N PRO A 47 0.57 -7.56 -6.36
CA PRO A 47 -0.76 -7.15 -5.95
C PRO A 47 -0.72 -5.93 -5.03
N GLU A 48 -1.55 -4.93 -5.32
CA GLU A 48 -1.71 -3.77 -4.45
C GLU A 48 -2.28 -4.20 -3.09
N VAL A 49 -1.65 -3.71 -2.02
CA VAL A 49 -2.08 -3.95 -0.64
C VAL A 49 -2.53 -2.65 -0.03
N CYS A 50 -3.80 -2.55 0.38
CA CYS A 50 -4.34 -1.35 1.01
C CYS A 50 -4.78 -1.64 2.45
N GLY A 51 -4.38 -0.79 3.40
CA GLY A 51 -4.63 -1.04 4.81
C GLY A 51 -4.28 0.14 5.72
N SER A 52 -4.08 -0.15 7.00
CA SER A 52 -3.50 0.82 7.92
C SER A 52 -1.99 0.96 7.68
N ASN A 53 -1.38 2.06 8.08
CA ASN A 53 0.08 2.23 7.95
C ASN A 53 0.86 1.05 8.54
N SER A 54 0.43 0.53 9.70
CA SER A 54 1.09 -0.61 10.33
C SER A 54 0.99 -1.90 9.50
N ASP A 55 -0.09 -2.08 8.74
CA ASP A 55 -0.24 -3.25 7.87
C ASP A 55 0.64 -3.10 6.64
N LEU A 56 0.73 -1.89 6.09
CA LEU A 56 1.59 -1.59 4.95
C LEU A 56 3.08 -1.69 5.33
N ASP A 57 3.47 -1.22 6.51
CA ASP A 57 4.85 -1.31 7.00
C ASP A 57 5.29 -2.78 7.12
N LYS A 58 4.39 -3.65 7.59
CA LYS A 58 4.63 -5.10 7.66
C LYS A 58 4.74 -5.72 6.27
N ALA A 59 3.83 -5.38 5.36
CA ALA A 59 3.85 -5.88 3.99
C ALA A 59 5.12 -5.46 3.25
N GLU A 60 5.52 -4.19 3.39
CA GLU A 60 6.76 -3.65 2.82
C GLU A 60 7.99 -4.41 3.36
N GLN A 61 8.06 -4.61 4.69
CA GLN A 61 9.15 -5.37 5.31
C GLN A 61 9.18 -6.85 4.87
N GLU A 62 8.02 -7.49 4.73
CA GLU A 62 7.92 -8.86 4.23
C GLU A 62 8.43 -8.95 2.79
N TYR A 63 8.06 -8.00 1.92
CA TYR A 63 8.56 -7.96 0.56
C TYR A 63 10.06 -7.68 0.52
N GLU A 64 10.55 -6.66 1.22
CA GLU A 64 12.00 -6.40 1.29
C GLU A 64 12.77 -7.64 1.75
N THR A 65 12.28 -8.37 2.75
CA THR A 65 12.92 -9.59 3.24
C THR A 65 12.92 -10.69 2.17
N GLN A 66 11.81 -10.88 1.44
CA GLN A 66 11.74 -11.88 0.37
C GLN A 66 12.64 -11.54 -0.81
N PHE A 67 12.64 -10.28 -1.26
CA PHE A 67 13.39 -9.85 -2.43
C PHE A 67 14.89 -9.65 -2.14
N ASN A 68 15.28 -9.34 -0.91
CA ASN A 68 16.69 -9.31 -0.49
C ASN A 68 17.36 -10.70 -0.45
N LEU A 69 16.56 -11.77 -0.46
CA LEU A 69 17.05 -13.15 -0.56
C LEU A 69 17.27 -13.60 -2.01
N LEU A 70 16.87 -12.80 -2.99
CA LEU A 70 17.01 -13.14 -4.40
C LEU A 70 18.42 -12.83 -4.91
N PRO A 71 18.90 -13.59 -5.92
CA PRO A 71 20.22 -13.40 -6.49
C PRO A 71 20.42 -11.99 -7.06
N ASN A 72 21.68 -11.54 -7.05
CA ASN A 72 22.10 -10.26 -7.64
C ASN A 72 21.53 -10.13 -9.07
N GLY A 73 20.79 -9.05 -9.34
CA GLY A 73 20.11 -8.82 -10.62
C GLY A 73 18.61 -8.50 -10.49
N ILE A 74 18.05 -8.53 -9.28
CA ILE A 74 16.67 -8.11 -9.03
C ILE A 74 16.65 -6.76 -8.31
N SER A 75 16.05 -5.75 -8.94
CA SER A 75 15.80 -4.44 -8.35
C SER A 75 14.35 -4.37 -7.88
N PHE A 76 14.15 -4.11 -6.59
CA PHE A 76 12.84 -4.03 -5.95
C PHE A 76 12.47 -2.58 -5.67
N THR A 77 11.21 -2.19 -5.88
CA THR A 77 10.74 -0.82 -5.66
C THR A 77 9.30 -0.83 -5.15
N CYS A 78 9.04 -0.16 -4.03
CA CYS A 78 7.70 0.07 -3.51
C CYS A 78 7.32 1.56 -3.56
N ALA A 79 6.04 1.81 -3.79
CA ALA A 79 5.41 3.12 -3.75
C ALA A 79 4.21 3.07 -2.79
N ARG A 80 4.01 4.17 -2.04
CA ARG A 80 2.91 4.33 -1.09
C ARG A 80 2.09 5.57 -1.45
N ASP A 81 0.76 5.45 -1.41
CA ASP A 81 -0.18 6.57 -1.48
C ASP A 81 -0.29 7.36 -0.15
#